data_AF-A0A6G3XTI2-F1
#
_entry.id   AF-A0A6G3XTI2-F1
#
_cell.length_a   1.000
_cell.length_b   1.000
_cell.length_c   1.000
_cell.angle_alpha   90.00
_cell.angle_beta   90.00
_cell.angle_gamma   90.00
#
_symmetry.space_group_name_H-M   'P 1'
#
loop_
_entity.id
_entity.type
_entity.pdbx_description
1 polymer ?
#
loop_
_entity_poly.entity_id
_entity_poly.type
_entity_poly.pdbx_seq_one_letter_code
_entity_poly.pdbx_strand_id
1 'polypeptide(L)'
;LSKTTFNPDGTFRIPSTLQWSGQPDTWNASSPGANSGLRVTVADYTNDVGVAAAYAKTLTYYADRSGDTEAATAAKKLLDGMWDNHQDALGIAVPENRADYNRFDDPVYIPNGWTGTMPNGDAINSSSTFDSIRSFYKDDPAWSKIESYLAGGAVPSFTYHRFWAQADIALAMGSYAELLE
;
A
#
# COMPACT_ATOMS: atom_id res chain seq x y z
N LEU A 1 11.25 -13.55 5.48
CA LEU A 1 11.99 -13.72 4.20
C LEU A 1 11.32 -14.74 3.27
N SER A 2 10.82 -15.88 3.76
CA SER A 2 10.25 -16.97 2.93
C SER A 2 9.04 -16.64 2.02
N LYS A 3 8.51 -15.42 2.09
CA LYS A 3 7.42 -14.90 1.25
C LYS A 3 7.84 -13.68 0.43
N THR A 4 9.14 -13.48 0.24
CA THR A 4 9.69 -12.42 -0.61
C THR A 4 10.36 -13.07 -1.79
N THR A 5 10.10 -12.55 -2.99
CA THR A 5 10.75 -12.99 -4.22
C THR A 5 11.63 -11.87 -4.74
N PHE A 6 12.89 -12.17 -5.04
CA PHE A 6 13.81 -11.31 -5.75
C PHE A 6 14.07 -11.92 -7.12
N ASN A 7 13.75 -11.18 -8.17
CA ASN A 7 13.91 -11.64 -9.55
C ASN A 7 15.35 -11.35 -10.04
N PRO A 8 15.84 -12.10 -11.06
CA PRO A 8 17.19 -11.87 -11.61
C PRO A 8 17.42 -10.47 -12.19
N ASP A 9 16.36 -9.77 -12.57
CA ASP A 9 16.39 -8.39 -13.09
C ASP A 9 16.43 -7.32 -11.98
N GLY A 10 16.50 -7.74 -10.70
CA GLY A 10 16.54 -6.83 -9.55
C GLY A 10 15.17 -6.39 -9.06
N THR A 11 14.08 -6.70 -9.76
CA THR A 11 12.73 -6.45 -9.27
C THR A 11 12.37 -7.41 -8.13
N PHE A 12 11.36 -7.04 -7.34
CA PHE A 12 10.92 -7.86 -6.20
C PHE A 12 9.40 -7.98 -6.13
N ARG A 13 8.96 -8.98 -5.37
CA ARG A 13 7.57 -9.09 -4.92
C ARG A 13 7.52 -9.40 -3.43
N ILE A 14 6.68 -8.66 -2.71
CA ILE A 14 6.38 -8.83 -1.28
C ILE A 14 4.90 -9.13 -1.07
N PRO A 15 4.49 -9.77 0.04
CA PRO A 15 3.09 -10.02 0.33
C PRO A 15 2.27 -8.72 0.35
N SER A 16 1.04 -8.75 -0.17
CA SER A 16 0.12 -7.61 -0.17
C SER A 16 -1.15 -7.95 0.62
N THR A 17 -2.01 -8.79 0.09
CA THR A 17 -3.24 -9.22 0.76
C THR A 17 -2.96 -10.43 1.62
N LEU A 18 -3.34 -10.35 2.89
CA LEU A 18 -3.25 -11.45 3.86
C LEU A 18 -4.64 -11.96 4.22
N GLN A 19 -4.76 -13.26 4.37
CA GLN A 19 -5.95 -13.94 4.87
C GLN A 19 -5.64 -14.60 6.20
N TRP A 20 -6.57 -14.50 7.14
CA TRP A 20 -6.42 -15.04 8.50
C TRP A 20 -7.47 -16.09 8.78
N SER A 21 -7.10 -17.12 9.55
CA SER A 21 -8.03 -18.12 10.08
C SER A 21 -7.64 -18.56 11.48
N GLY A 22 -8.64 -19.02 12.24
CA GLY A 22 -8.50 -19.36 13.65
C GLY A 22 -8.45 -18.15 14.57
N GLN A 23 -7.87 -18.32 15.76
CA GLN A 23 -7.74 -17.30 16.80
C GLN A 23 -6.49 -17.59 17.64
N PRO A 24 -5.91 -16.59 18.33
CA PRO A 24 -4.82 -16.82 19.26
C PRO A 24 -5.27 -17.68 20.46
N ASP A 25 -4.29 -18.27 21.15
CA ASP A 25 -4.51 -18.85 22.47
C ASP A 25 -4.90 -17.73 23.47
N THR A 26 -5.62 -18.08 24.54
CA THR A 26 -5.89 -17.13 25.63
C THR A 26 -4.58 -16.61 26.19
N TRP A 27 -4.42 -15.29 26.23
CA TRP A 27 -3.19 -14.66 26.68
C TRP A 27 -2.84 -15.00 28.14
N ASN A 28 -1.58 -15.36 28.37
CA ASN A 28 -1.00 -15.59 29.69
C ASN A 28 0.42 -15.02 29.72
N ALA A 29 0.65 -14.00 30.55
CA ALA A 29 1.93 -13.28 30.59
C ALA A 29 3.10 -14.14 31.12
N SER A 30 2.86 -15.05 32.07
CA SER A 30 3.90 -15.94 32.61
C SER A 30 4.17 -17.16 31.73
N SER A 31 3.24 -17.48 30.83
CA SER A 31 3.37 -18.59 29.88
C SER A 31 2.64 -18.28 28.58
N PRO A 32 3.21 -17.43 27.70
CA PRO A 32 2.61 -17.10 26.42
C PRO A 32 2.30 -18.33 25.57
N GLY A 33 1.13 -18.35 24.92
CA GLY A 33 0.71 -19.44 24.05
C GLY A 33 1.51 -19.51 22.74
N ALA A 34 1.50 -20.68 22.10
CA ALA A 34 2.19 -20.91 20.84
C ALA A 34 1.35 -20.51 19.61
N ASN A 35 0.06 -20.21 19.78
CA ASN A 35 -0.89 -19.81 18.73
C ASN A 35 -0.97 -20.81 17.56
N SER A 36 -0.88 -22.11 17.86
CA SER A 36 -0.85 -23.17 16.82
C SER A 36 -2.13 -23.24 15.95
N GLY A 37 -3.24 -22.72 16.48
CA GLY A 37 -4.53 -22.57 15.79
C GLY A 37 -4.70 -21.28 14.98
N LEU A 38 -3.82 -20.27 15.14
CA LEU A 38 -3.87 -19.02 14.38
C LEU A 38 -3.01 -19.14 13.10
N ARG A 39 -3.58 -18.81 11.95
CA ARG A 39 -2.91 -18.94 10.66
C ARG A 39 -3.05 -17.69 9.81
N VAL A 40 -1.99 -17.41 9.06
CA VAL A 40 -1.96 -16.40 8.00
C VAL A 40 -1.56 -17.04 6.68
N THR A 41 -2.25 -16.68 5.61
CA THR A 41 -1.89 -17.04 4.23
C THR A 41 -1.73 -15.78 3.39
N VAL A 42 -0.75 -15.80 2.48
CA VAL A 42 -0.55 -14.72 1.50
C VAL A 42 -1.49 -14.99 0.33
N ALA A 43 -2.46 -14.10 0.12
CA ALA A 43 -3.42 -14.22 -0.97
C ALA A 43 -2.87 -13.65 -2.29
N ASP A 44 -2.11 -12.55 -2.21
CA ASP A 44 -1.43 -11.95 -3.36
C ASP A 44 -0.14 -11.21 -2.97
N TYR A 45 0.56 -10.70 -3.98
CA TYR A 45 1.86 -10.04 -3.83
C TYR A 45 1.86 -8.72 -4.61
N THR A 46 2.67 -7.77 -4.15
CA THR A 46 2.86 -6.44 -4.74
C THR A 46 4.34 -6.11 -4.90
N ASN A 47 4.62 -5.03 -5.63
CA ASN A 47 5.90 -4.32 -5.69
C ASN A 47 5.79 -2.91 -5.07
N ASP A 48 4.85 -2.70 -4.13
CA ASP A 48 4.68 -1.44 -3.40
C ASP A 48 6.00 -0.99 -2.76
N VAL A 49 6.49 0.16 -3.20
CA VAL A 49 7.79 0.71 -2.80
C VAL A 49 7.79 1.30 -1.38
N GLY A 50 6.66 1.81 -0.90
CA GLY A 50 6.57 2.35 0.46
C GLY A 50 6.61 1.24 1.50
N VAL A 51 5.81 0.18 1.29
CA VAL A 51 5.82 -1.00 2.16
C VAL A 51 7.15 -1.74 2.05
N ALA A 52 7.73 -1.85 0.86
CA ALA A 52 9.06 -2.44 0.67
C ALA A 52 10.15 -1.68 1.42
N ALA A 53 10.11 -0.34 1.45
CA ALA A 53 11.04 0.47 2.23
C ALA A 53 10.89 0.27 3.74
N ALA A 54 9.65 0.30 4.26
CA ALA A 54 9.40 0.02 5.68
C ALA A 54 9.86 -1.40 6.06
N TYR A 55 9.67 -2.37 5.16
CA TYR A 55 10.15 -3.73 5.32
C TYR A 55 11.67 -3.81 5.32
N ALA A 56 12.35 -3.16 4.37
CA ALA A 56 13.80 -3.08 4.31
C ALA A 56 14.38 -2.46 5.58
N LYS A 57 13.82 -1.34 6.05
CA LYS A 57 14.22 -0.70 7.32
C LYS A 57 14.08 -1.64 8.51
N THR A 58 12.97 -2.38 8.59
CA THR A 58 12.76 -3.39 9.64
C THR A 58 13.84 -4.47 9.61
N LEU A 59 14.17 -4.99 8.41
CA LEU A 59 15.22 -5.98 8.23
C LEU A 59 16.61 -5.41 8.58
N THR A 60 16.89 -4.15 8.23
CA THR A 60 18.14 -3.46 8.59
C THR A 60 18.36 -3.44 10.10
N TYR A 61 17.40 -2.91 10.87
CA TYR A 61 17.52 -2.84 12.33
C TYR A 61 17.61 -4.23 12.97
N TYR A 62 16.85 -5.20 12.44
CA TYR A 62 16.94 -6.58 12.92
C TYR A 62 18.33 -7.17 12.66
N ALA A 63 18.87 -7.00 11.45
CA ALA A 63 20.17 -7.55 11.06
C ALA A 63 21.32 -6.92 11.87
N ASP A 64 21.30 -5.60 12.08
CA ASP A 64 22.29 -4.90 12.89
C ASP A 64 22.35 -5.44 14.33
N ARG A 65 21.20 -5.70 14.96
CA ARG A 65 21.16 -6.20 16.34
C ARG A 65 21.35 -7.71 16.48
N SER A 66 20.93 -8.49 15.49
CA SER A 66 20.98 -9.96 15.55
C SER A 66 22.22 -10.56 14.88
N GLY A 67 22.86 -9.84 13.96
CA GLY A 67 23.87 -10.38 13.06
C GLY A 67 23.31 -11.22 11.91
N ASP A 68 22.00 -11.21 11.66
CA ASP A 68 21.38 -11.98 10.58
C ASP A 68 21.76 -11.42 9.20
N THR A 69 22.68 -12.13 8.53
CA THR A 69 23.19 -11.76 7.20
C THR A 69 22.19 -11.97 6.08
N GLU A 70 21.22 -12.87 6.24
CA GLU A 70 20.15 -13.08 5.26
C GLU A 70 19.19 -11.88 5.27
N ALA A 71 18.86 -11.38 6.46
CA ALA A 71 18.07 -10.17 6.64
C ALA A 71 18.79 -8.93 6.09
N ALA A 72 20.08 -8.74 6.37
CA ALA A 72 20.88 -7.65 5.81
C ALA A 72 20.87 -7.69 4.27
N THR A 73 21.13 -8.87 3.69
CA THR A 73 21.14 -9.06 2.24
C THR A 73 19.77 -8.77 1.61
N ALA A 74 18.68 -9.22 2.25
CA ALA A 74 17.33 -8.97 1.77
C ALA A 74 16.96 -7.47 1.86
N ALA A 75 17.37 -6.78 2.93
CA ALA A 75 17.19 -5.33 3.05
C ALA A 75 17.89 -4.60 1.90
N LYS A 76 19.16 -4.94 1.64
CA LYS A 76 19.93 -4.33 0.54
C LYS A 76 19.27 -4.56 -0.82
N LYS A 77 18.84 -5.80 -1.11
CA LYS A 77 18.18 -6.13 -2.38
C LYS A 77 16.87 -5.38 -2.60
N LEU A 78 16.09 -5.12 -1.53
CA LEU A 78 14.88 -4.30 -1.63
C LEU A 78 15.23 -2.84 -1.98
N LEU A 79 16.23 -2.27 -1.30
CA LEU A 79 16.67 -0.88 -1.52
C LEU A 79 17.27 -0.69 -2.92
N ASP A 80 18.22 -1.55 -3.29
CA ASP A 80 18.84 -1.54 -4.63
C ASP A 80 17.77 -1.77 -5.71
N GLY A 81 16.87 -2.73 -5.51
CA GLY A 81 15.80 -3.03 -6.47
C GLY A 81 14.87 -1.84 -6.70
N MET A 82 14.49 -1.12 -5.63
CA MET A 82 13.73 0.13 -5.75
C MET A 82 14.50 1.23 -6.46
N TRP A 83 15.77 1.43 -6.09
CA TRP A 83 16.62 2.47 -6.68
C TRP A 83 16.85 2.23 -8.16
N ASP A 84 17.26 1.02 -8.55
CA ASP A 84 17.66 0.73 -9.92
C ASP A 84 16.49 0.66 -10.90
N ASN A 85 15.28 0.31 -10.44
CA ASN A 85 14.14 -0.01 -11.32
C ASN A 85 12.94 0.95 -11.23
N HIS A 86 12.84 1.78 -10.19
CA HIS A 86 11.58 2.48 -9.89
C HIS A 86 11.74 4.00 -9.67
N GLN A 87 12.87 4.58 -10.06
CA GLN A 87 13.09 6.02 -10.01
C GLN A 87 12.35 6.78 -11.12
N ASP A 88 11.87 7.97 -10.78
CA ASP A 88 11.44 9.01 -11.73
C ASP A 88 11.86 10.41 -11.23
N ALA A 89 11.40 11.46 -11.92
CA ALA A 89 11.78 12.83 -11.59
C ALA A 89 11.27 13.34 -10.22
N LEU A 90 10.34 12.63 -9.58
CA LEU A 90 9.72 13.02 -8.31
C LEU A 90 10.13 12.11 -7.14
N GLY A 91 10.79 10.98 -7.41
CA GLY A 91 11.28 10.07 -6.39
C GLY A 91 11.27 8.63 -6.87
N ILE A 92 10.74 7.71 -6.06
CA ILE A 92 10.60 6.30 -6.39
C ILE A 92 9.13 5.90 -6.33
N ALA A 93 8.59 5.40 -7.43
CA ALA A 93 7.19 5.01 -7.53
C ALA A 93 6.99 3.90 -8.58
N VAL A 94 5.89 3.15 -8.45
CA VAL A 94 5.48 2.12 -9.39
C VAL A 94 4.05 2.39 -9.89
N PRO A 95 3.70 2.00 -11.13
CA PRO A 95 2.32 2.01 -11.58
C PRO A 95 1.48 1.02 -10.79
N GLU A 96 0.30 1.44 -10.34
CA GLU A 96 -0.65 0.61 -9.61
C GLU A 96 -2.06 0.74 -10.19
N ASN A 97 -2.71 -0.40 -10.37
CA ASN A 97 -4.06 -0.51 -10.92
C ASN A 97 -5.08 -0.24 -9.81
N ARG A 98 -6.03 0.65 -10.08
CA ARG A 98 -7.05 1.08 -9.11
C ARG A 98 -8.43 0.59 -9.51
N ALA A 99 -8.62 -0.72 -9.45
CA ALA A 99 -9.91 -1.35 -9.75
C ALA A 99 -11.00 -0.88 -8.76
N ASP A 100 -10.60 -0.52 -7.54
CA ASP A 100 -11.46 0.06 -6.52
C ASP A 100 -12.05 1.44 -6.91
N TYR A 101 -11.51 2.09 -7.95
CA TYR A 101 -12.06 3.36 -8.44
C TYR A 101 -13.35 3.19 -9.25
N ASN A 102 -13.83 1.96 -9.46
CA ASN A 102 -15.19 1.70 -9.95
C ASN A 102 -16.26 2.11 -8.93
N ARG A 103 -15.86 2.51 -7.72
CA ARG A 103 -16.74 2.95 -6.63
C ARG A 103 -16.93 4.46 -6.57
N PHE A 104 -16.39 5.22 -7.53
CA PHE A 104 -16.58 6.67 -7.55
C PHE A 104 -18.04 7.08 -7.68
N ASP A 105 -18.88 6.25 -8.31
CA ASP A 105 -20.33 6.43 -8.43
C ASP A 105 -21.15 5.57 -7.44
N ASP A 106 -20.51 4.90 -6.47
CA ASP A 106 -21.21 4.13 -5.43
C ASP A 106 -22.15 5.06 -4.63
N PRO A 107 -23.39 4.63 -4.34
CA PRO A 107 -24.27 5.32 -3.41
C PRO A 107 -23.65 5.47 -2.01
N VAL A 108 -23.80 6.65 -1.43
CA VAL A 108 -23.46 6.94 -0.03
C VAL A 108 -24.74 6.93 0.77
N TYR A 109 -24.79 6.13 1.85
CA TYR A 109 -25.97 6.09 2.70
C TYR A 109 -26.22 7.45 3.36
N ILE A 110 -27.38 8.03 3.06
CA ILE A 110 -27.93 9.22 3.71
C ILE A 110 -29.36 8.88 4.14
N PRO A 111 -29.75 9.10 5.42
CA PRO A 111 -31.09 8.79 5.89
C PRO A 111 -32.18 9.45 5.04
N ASN A 112 -33.27 8.72 4.79
CA ASN A 112 -34.38 9.27 4.01
C ASN A 112 -34.97 10.53 4.69
N GLY A 113 -35.23 11.57 3.90
CA GLY A 113 -35.71 12.87 4.39
C GLY A 113 -34.62 13.81 4.93
N TRP A 114 -33.39 13.32 5.13
CA TRP A 114 -32.26 14.20 5.46
C TRP A 114 -31.73 14.86 4.19
N THR A 115 -31.48 16.17 4.25
CA THR A 115 -30.87 16.93 3.16
C THR A 115 -29.82 17.89 3.71
N GLY A 116 -28.80 18.16 2.89
CA GLY A 116 -27.75 19.12 3.19
C GLY A 116 -27.05 19.58 1.92
N THR A 117 -26.04 20.43 2.08
CA THR A 117 -25.26 20.98 0.98
C THR A 117 -23.79 21.00 1.37
N MET A 118 -22.92 20.53 0.47
CA MET A 118 -21.47 20.66 0.62
C MET A 118 -21.05 22.13 0.46
N PRO A 119 -19.86 22.55 0.94
CA PRO A 119 -19.41 23.93 0.82
C PRO A 119 -19.35 24.47 -0.63
N ASN A 120 -19.15 23.61 -1.62
CA ASN A 120 -19.15 23.95 -3.05
C ASN A 120 -20.55 23.96 -3.70
N GLY A 121 -21.61 23.65 -2.94
CA GLY A 121 -22.99 23.65 -3.43
C GLY A 121 -23.56 22.26 -3.79
N ASP A 122 -22.76 21.18 -3.73
CA ASP A 122 -23.27 19.83 -4.04
C ASP A 122 -24.37 19.42 -3.07
N ALA A 123 -25.48 18.90 -3.61
CA ALA A 123 -26.59 18.43 -2.80
C ALA A 123 -26.25 17.11 -2.10
N ILE A 124 -26.57 17.00 -0.81
CA ILE A 124 -26.46 15.78 -0.03
C ILE A 124 -27.88 15.29 0.28
N ASN A 125 -28.22 14.10 -0.22
CA ASN A 125 -29.53 13.47 -0.03
C ASN A 125 -29.41 11.93 -0.19
N SER A 126 -30.53 11.22 -0.10
CA SER A 126 -30.58 9.75 -0.18
C SER A 126 -30.18 9.14 -1.54
N SER A 127 -30.00 9.95 -2.59
CA SER A 127 -29.46 9.50 -3.88
C SER A 127 -28.01 9.92 -4.13
N SER A 128 -27.34 10.54 -3.15
CA SER A 128 -25.95 10.95 -3.29
C SER A 128 -25.01 9.76 -3.48
N THR A 129 -24.08 9.90 -4.42
CA THR A 129 -22.93 9.00 -4.65
C THR A 129 -21.64 9.62 -4.13
N PHE A 130 -20.54 8.84 -4.10
CA PHE A 130 -19.22 9.35 -3.69
C PHE A 130 -18.77 10.58 -4.51
N ASP A 131 -18.93 10.54 -5.83
CA ASP A 131 -18.64 11.65 -6.76
C ASP A 131 -19.62 12.82 -6.59
N SER A 132 -20.93 12.56 -6.45
CA SER A 132 -21.93 13.64 -6.46
C SER A 132 -21.76 14.70 -5.36
N ILE A 133 -21.18 14.32 -4.22
CA ILE A 133 -20.91 15.22 -3.07
C ILE A 133 -19.44 15.69 -3.05
N ARG A 134 -18.69 15.42 -4.12
CA ARG A 134 -17.29 15.81 -4.33
C ARG A 134 -17.08 16.20 -5.79
N SER A 135 -17.99 16.99 -6.36
CA SER A 135 -18.01 17.29 -7.79
C SER A 135 -16.73 17.96 -8.31
N PHE A 136 -15.94 18.57 -7.42
CA PHE A 136 -14.61 19.11 -7.71
C PHE A 136 -13.64 18.05 -8.28
N TYR A 137 -13.86 16.76 -8.08
CA TYR A 137 -13.03 15.73 -8.71
C TYR A 137 -13.11 15.76 -10.24
N LYS A 138 -14.18 16.31 -10.82
CA LYS A 138 -14.35 16.45 -12.27
C LYS A 138 -13.39 17.47 -12.89
N ASP A 139 -12.84 18.36 -12.07
CA ASP A 139 -11.83 19.33 -12.47
C ASP A 139 -10.40 18.75 -12.35
N ASP A 140 -10.23 17.54 -11.79
CA ASP A 140 -8.93 16.89 -11.69
C ASP A 140 -8.41 16.50 -13.09
N PRO A 141 -7.14 16.82 -13.43
CA PRO A 141 -6.57 16.46 -14.74
C PRO A 141 -6.65 14.97 -15.08
N ALA A 142 -6.70 14.09 -14.08
CA ALA A 142 -6.82 12.65 -14.27
C ALA A 142 -8.27 12.13 -14.28
N TRP A 143 -9.28 13.00 -14.12
CA TRP A 143 -10.69 12.61 -14.08
C TRP A 143 -11.12 11.76 -15.28
N SER A 144 -10.65 12.10 -16.48
CA SER A 144 -10.96 11.35 -17.71
C SER A 144 -10.64 9.85 -17.63
N LYS A 145 -9.63 9.45 -16.84
CA LYS A 145 -9.33 8.03 -16.58
C LYS A 145 -10.42 7.36 -15.74
N ILE A 146 -10.95 8.08 -14.76
CA ILE A 146 -12.01 7.59 -13.87
C ILE A 146 -13.33 7.53 -14.64
N GLU A 147 -13.69 8.60 -15.35
CA GLU A 147 -14.89 8.67 -16.18
C GLU A 147 -14.93 7.54 -17.21
N SER A 148 -13.81 7.30 -17.91
CA SER A 148 -13.71 6.18 -18.85
C SER A 148 -13.88 4.83 -18.16
N TYR A 149 -13.40 4.66 -16.93
CA TYR A 149 -13.54 3.41 -16.20
C TYR A 149 -14.99 3.17 -15.77
N LEU A 150 -15.65 4.19 -15.24
CA LEU A 150 -17.08 4.14 -14.88
C LEU A 150 -17.98 3.87 -16.10
N ALA A 151 -17.57 4.29 -17.30
CA ALA A 151 -18.25 3.96 -18.56
C ALA A 151 -18.01 2.52 -19.06
N GLY A 152 -17.37 1.66 -18.25
CA GLY A 152 -17.06 0.27 -18.61
C GLY A 152 -15.71 0.06 -19.30
N GLY A 153 -14.83 1.07 -19.25
CA GLY A 153 -13.47 0.99 -19.76
C GLY A 153 -12.52 0.12 -18.94
N ALA A 154 -11.24 0.17 -19.27
CA ALA A 154 -10.20 -0.57 -18.56
C ALA A 154 -9.94 0.02 -17.16
N VAL A 155 -9.43 -0.82 -16.25
CA VAL A 155 -8.99 -0.41 -14.91
C VAL A 155 -7.91 0.68 -15.03
N PRO A 156 -8.07 1.84 -14.37
CA PRO A 156 -7.12 2.93 -14.49
C PRO A 156 -5.84 2.62 -13.70
N SER A 157 -4.72 3.10 -14.23
CA SER A 157 -3.40 2.97 -13.60
C SER A 157 -2.83 4.36 -13.27
N PHE A 158 -2.18 4.44 -12.10
CA PHE A 158 -1.58 5.63 -11.55
C PHE A 158 -0.21 5.33 -10.97
N THR A 159 0.70 6.28 -11.08
CA THR A 159 2.00 6.25 -10.40
C THR A 159 1.95 7.30 -9.29
N TYR A 160 1.84 6.86 -8.03
CA TYR A 160 1.68 7.78 -6.90
C TYR A 160 2.98 8.05 -6.16
N HIS A 161 3.26 9.33 -5.91
CA HIS A 161 4.31 9.79 -5.01
C HIS A 161 3.73 10.08 -3.63
N ARG A 162 3.26 9.02 -2.96
CA ARG A 162 2.73 9.16 -1.59
C ARG A 162 3.83 9.68 -0.68
N PHE A 163 3.58 10.79 0.01
CA PHE A 163 4.58 11.44 0.86
C PHE A 163 5.22 10.47 1.86
N TRP A 164 4.39 9.67 2.56
CA TRP A 164 4.89 8.71 3.53
C TRP A 164 5.80 7.64 2.90
N ALA A 165 5.48 7.20 1.67
CA ALA A 165 6.29 6.20 0.97
C ALA A 165 7.66 6.79 0.60
N GLN A 166 7.68 8.02 0.07
CA GLN A 166 8.94 8.70 -0.25
C GLN A 166 9.80 8.93 1.00
N ALA A 167 9.16 9.34 2.10
CA ALA A 167 9.84 9.53 3.38
C ALA A 167 10.41 8.20 3.92
N ASP A 168 9.64 7.11 3.88
CA ASP A 168 10.11 5.81 4.34
C ASP A 168 11.25 5.25 3.48
N ILE A 169 11.22 5.46 2.16
CA ILE A 169 12.32 5.11 1.25
C ILE A 169 13.60 5.84 1.66
N ALA A 170 13.53 7.16 1.84
CA ALA A 170 14.67 7.97 2.26
C ALA A 170 15.22 7.52 3.64
N LEU A 171 14.34 7.27 4.61
CA LEU A 171 14.72 6.78 5.93
C LEU A 171 15.31 5.37 5.88
N ALA A 172 14.78 4.47 5.06
CA ALA A 172 15.29 3.12 4.93
C ALA A 172 16.71 3.09 4.33
N MET A 173 16.96 3.92 3.32
CA MET A 173 18.31 4.11 2.76
C MET A 173 19.27 4.67 3.81
N GLY A 174 18.85 5.70 4.54
CA GLY A 174 19.65 6.30 5.61
C GLY A 174 19.98 5.30 6.73
N SER A 175 18.98 4.58 7.23
CA SER A 175 19.16 3.55 8.26
C SER A 175 20.08 2.42 7.81
N TYR A 176 20.00 2.00 6.54
CA TYR A 176 20.91 0.97 6.02
C TYR A 176 22.36 1.46 6.03
N ALA A 177 22.60 2.68 5.52
CA ALA A 177 23.93 3.28 5.53
C ALA A 177 24.48 3.54 6.93
N GLU A 178 23.63 3.86 7.91
CA GLU A 178 24.09 4.10 9.30
C GLU A 178 24.46 2.81 10.04
N LEU A 179 23.78 1.70 9.74
CA LEU A 179 23.82 0.50 10.59
C LEU A 179 24.59 -0.67 9.97
N LEU A 180 24.67 -0.76 8.64
CA LEU A 180 25.19 -1.94 7.94
C LEU A 180 26.31 -1.65 6.93
N GLU A 181 26.77 -0.39 6.84
CA GLU A 181 27.94 0.04 6.06
C GLU A 181 28.98 0.68 7.00
#